data_AF-A0A7J9QTU6-F1
#
_entry.id   AF-A0A7J9QTU6-F1
#
_cell.length_a   1.000
_cell.length_b   1.000
_cell.length_c   1.000
_cell.angle_alpha   90.00
_cell.angle_beta   90.00
_cell.angle_gamma   90.00
#
_symmetry.space_group_name_H-M   'P 1'
#
loop_
_entity.id
_entity.type
_entity.pdbx_description
1 polymer ?
#
loop_
_entity_poly.entity_id
_entity_poly.type
_entity_poly.pdbx_seq_one_letter_code
_entity_poly.pdbx_strand_id
1 'polypeptide(L)'
;GFMAFIPWNFEPNNTLMQQEGIVEHGSGGIQLLKMIAISRLVFDGLIPHIQSSWLTNGVGMAQLALQYGADDFGGTLIGEEVVSCTGARSTELTGKIIVDAIHQIGYDVEERDNFYNPISLL
;
A
#
# COMPACT_ATOMS: atom_id res chain seq x y z
N GLY A 1 4.93 9.30 18.58
CA GLY A 1 5.99 8.54 17.89
C GLY A 1 5.57 8.33 16.45
N PHE A 2 6.13 7.33 15.77
CA PHE A 2 5.66 6.93 14.44
C PHE A 2 4.33 6.16 14.56
N MET A 3 3.35 6.50 13.73
CA MET A 3 2.05 5.81 13.72
C MET A 3 2.05 4.64 12.74
N ALA A 4 2.63 4.84 11.56
CA ALA A 4 2.63 3.84 10.51
C ALA A 4 3.96 3.78 9.76
N PHE A 5 4.26 2.59 9.25
CA PHE A 5 5.30 2.38 8.26
C PHE A 5 4.66 1.97 6.92
N ILE A 6 5.17 2.54 5.83
CA ILE A 6 4.58 2.40 4.50
C ILE A 6 5.68 1.95 3.53
N PRO A 7 5.79 0.63 3.25
CA PRO A 7 6.75 0.15 2.27
C PRO A 7 6.25 0.44 0.85
N TRP A 8 7.09 1.04 0.02
CA TRP A 8 6.80 1.31 -1.39
C TRP A 8 7.78 0.57 -2.29
N ASN A 9 7.25 0.05 -3.39
CA ASN A 9 8.09 -0.32 -4.51
C ASN A 9 8.60 0.94 -5.22
N PHE A 10 9.85 0.89 -5.64
CA PHE A 10 10.41 1.90 -6.52
C PHE A 10 9.93 1.65 -7.96
N GLU A 11 9.42 2.69 -8.61
CA GLU A 11 9.01 2.68 -10.02
C GLU A 11 10.13 3.28 -10.89
N PRO A 12 10.97 2.44 -11.54
CA PRO A 12 12.17 2.93 -12.22
C PRO A 12 11.87 3.64 -13.54
N ASN A 13 10.71 3.41 -14.14
CA ASN A 13 10.39 3.93 -15.46
C ASN A 13 10.46 5.46 -15.53
N ASN A 14 11.06 5.98 -16.62
CA ASN A 14 11.26 7.42 -16.85
C ASN A 14 12.11 8.13 -15.77
N THR A 15 12.89 7.39 -14.98
CA THR A 15 13.84 7.97 -14.01
C THR A 15 15.27 7.98 -14.55
N LEU A 16 16.12 8.83 -13.97
CA LEU A 16 17.56 8.83 -14.27
C LEU A 16 18.20 7.46 -13.96
N MET A 17 17.74 6.79 -12.88
CA MET A 17 18.27 5.48 -12.49
C MET A 17 18.00 4.39 -13.52
N GLN A 18 16.88 4.47 -14.26
CA GLN A 18 16.64 3.59 -15.40
C GLN A 18 17.52 3.97 -16.59
N GLN A 19 17.67 5.26 -16.90
CA GLN A 19 18.49 5.73 -18.02
C GLN A 19 19.97 5.34 -17.86
N GLU A 20 20.47 5.33 -16.63
CA GLU A 20 21.84 4.92 -16.29
C GLU A 20 21.99 3.40 -16.10
N GLY A 21 20.92 2.61 -16.25
CA GLY A 21 20.95 1.15 -16.09
C GLY A 21 21.19 0.68 -14.65
N ILE A 22 20.95 1.54 -13.65
CA ILE A 22 21.14 1.22 -12.22
C ILE A 22 19.98 0.36 -11.71
N VAL A 23 18.75 0.73 -12.07
CA VAL A 23 17.54 -0.04 -11.77
C VAL A 23 16.67 -0.11 -13.01
N GLU A 24 16.64 -1.27 -13.64
CA GLU A 24 15.92 -1.47 -14.90
C GLU A 24 14.45 -1.86 -14.69
N HIS A 25 14.15 -2.56 -13.59
CA HIS A 25 12.83 -3.13 -13.31
C HIS A 25 12.44 -2.98 -11.84
N GLY A 26 11.13 -2.84 -11.58
CA GLY A 26 10.57 -2.81 -10.23
C GLY A 26 10.70 -4.16 -9.51
N SER A 27 10.66 -4.12 -8.18
CA SER A 27 10.89 -5.29 -7.31
C SER A 27 9.76 -6.34 -7.33
N GLY A 28 8.58 -5.98 -7.85
CA GLY A 28 7.40 -6.83 -7.93
C GLY A 28 6.68 -7.06 -6.60
N GLY A 29 5.49 -7.68 -6.67
CA GLY A 29 4.60 -7.83 -5.51
C GLY A 29 5.13 -8.77 -4.41
N ILE A 30 5.87 -9.82 -4.75
CA ILE A 30 6.43 -10.76 -3.74
C ILE A 30 7.42 -10.04 -2.83
N GLN A 31 8.25 -9.15 -3.39
CA GLN A 31 9.24 -8.42 -2.61
C GLN A 31 8.56 -7.42 -1.65
N LEU A 32 7.46 -6.80 -2.09
CA LEU A 32 6.61 -5.97 -1.23
C LEU A 32 6.03 -6.78 -0.07
N LEU A 33 5.41 -7.95 -0.33
CA LEU A 33 4.83 -8.77 0.73
C LEU A 33 5.88 -9.23 1.75
N LYS A 34 7.09 -9.58 1.28
CA LYS A 34 8.21 -9.87 2.17
C LYS A 34 8.58 -8.65 3.02
N MET A 35 8.65 -7.46 2.42
CA MET A 35 8.95 -6.23 3.16
C MET A 35 7.89 -5.94 4.22
N ILE A 36 6.61 -6.10 3.89
CA ILE A 36 5.50 -5.93 4.84
C ILE A 36 5.61 -6.92 6.00
N ALA A 37 5.79 -8.21 5.72
CA ALA A 37 5.91 -9.24 6.74
C ALA A 37 7.13 -9.03 7.64
N ILE A 38 8.28 -8.70 7.06
CA ILE A 38 9.49 -8.36 7.82
C ILE A 38 9.25 -7.13 8.69
N SER A 39 8.62 -6.08 8.14
CA SER A 39 8.35 -4.85 8.88
C SER A 39 7.43 -5.07 10.07
N ARG A 40 6.39 -5.91 9.91
CA ARG A 40 5.52 -6.30 11.02
C ARG A 40 6.29 -6.95 12.17
N LEU A 41 7.25 -7.83 11.84
CA LEU A 41 8.06 -8.50 12.85
C LEU A 41 9.10 -7.57 13.48
N VAL A 42 9.77 -6.74 12.68
CA VAL A 42 10.84 -5.85 13.14
C VAL A 42 10.30 -4.68 13.96
N PHE A 43 9.14 -4.15 13.60
CA PHE A 43 8.53 -3.00 14.27
C PHE A 43 7.51 -3.37 15.34
N ASP A 44 7.44 -4.64 15.73
CA ASP A 44 6.56 -5.08 16.80
C ASP A 44 6.79 -4.27 18.09
N GLY A 45 5.70 -3.72 18.65
CA GLY A 45 5.74 -2.81 19.80
C GLY A 45 6.36 -1.42 19.56
N LEU A 46 6.87 -1.11 18.35
CA LEU A 46 7.52 0.16 18.03
C LEU A 46 6.70 1.03 17.07
N ILE A 47 6.13 0.43 16.02
CA ILE A 47 5.25 1.11 15.06
C ILE A 47 3.96 0.28 14.94
N PRO A 48 2.81 0.82 15.35
CA PRO A 48 1.60 0.02 15.46
C PRO A 48 1.03 -0.41 14.10
N HIS A 49 1.14 0.44 13.07
CA HIS A 49 0.45 0.22 11.80
C HIS A 49 1.41 -0.01 10.62
N ILE A 50 1.02 -0.92 9.71
CA ILE A 50 1.71 -1.15 8.43
C ILE A 50 0.70 -1.00 7.30
N GLN A 51 0.99 -0.13 6.33
CA GLN A 51 0.10 0.15 5.20
C GLN A 51 0.44 -0.70 3.96
N SER A 52 -0.57 -1.14 3.21
CA SER A 52 -0.46 -2.10 2.09
C SER A 52 0.08 -1.54 0.75
N SER A 53 0.12 -0.21 0.58
CA SER A 53 0.67 0.49 -0.61
C SER A 53 0.08 0.05 -1.96
N TRP A 54 -1.25 0.19 -2.08
CA TRP A 54 -2.01 -0.18 -3.28
C TRP A 54 -1.66 0.62 -4.55
N LEU A 55 -1.13 1.84 -4.41
CA LEU A 55 -0.89 2.79 -5.51
C LEU A 55 -0.06 2.23 -6.66
N THR A 56 1.02 1.51 -6.36
CA THR A 56 1.93 0.93 -7.37
C THR A 56 1.61 -0.54 -7.67
N ASN A 57 0.93 -1.23 -6.76
CA ASN A 57 0.77 -2.69 -6.81
C ASN A 57 -0.67 -3.15 -7.09
N GLY A 58 -1.63 -2.24 -7.05
CA GLY A 58 -3.05 -2.49 -7.26
C GLY A 58 -3.77 -3.06 -6.04
N VAL A 59 -5.10 -3.07 -6.14
CA VAL A 59 -6.03 -3.54 -5.11
C VAL A 59 -5.80 -5.00 -4.73
N GLY A 60 -5.53 -5.88 -5.69
CA GLY A 60 -5.31 -7.30 -5.40
C GLY A 60 -4.06 -7.55 -4.54
N MET A 61 -2.99 -6.79 -4.77
CA MET A 61 -1.80 -6.87 -3.91
C MET A 61 -2.06 -6.26 -2.53
N ALA A 62 -2.90 -5.22 -2.44
CA ALA A 62 -3.31 -4.65 -1.17
C ALA A 62 -4.12 -5.65 -0.31
N GLN A 63 -5.00 -6.44 -0.93
CA GLN A 63 -5.70 -7.55 -0.28
C GLN A 63 -4.72 -8.61 0.25
N LEU A 64 -3.71 -8.97 -0.54
CA LEU A 64 -2.67 -9.90 -0.10
C LEU A 64 -1.86 -9.32 1.05
N ALA A 65 -1.47 -8.05 0.98
CA ALA A 65 -0.70 -7.39 2.04
C ALA A 65 -1.39 -7.45 3.41
N LEU A 66 -2.72 -7.34 3.48
CA LEU A 66 -3.48 -7.49 4.73
C LEU A 66 -3.30 -8.88 5.37
N GLN A 67 -3.12 -9.92 4.55
CA GLN A 67 -2.86 -11.28 5.03
C GLN A 67 -1.39 -11.50 5.44
N TYR A 68 -0.49 -10.58 5.11
CA TYR A 68 0.96 -10.67 5.35
C TYR A 68 1.45 -9.69 6.43
N GLY A 69 0.52 -9.04 7.15
CA GLY A 69 0.83 -8.21 8.31
C GLY A 69 0.55 -6.72 8.14
N ALA A 70 0.02 -6.28 6.99
CA ALA A 70 -0.59 -4.95 6.92
C ALA A 70 -1.93 -4.94 7.66
N ASP A 71 -2.24 -3.82 8.32
CA ASP A 71 -3.54 -3.56 8.94
C ASP A 71 -4.21 -2.30 8.37
N ASP A 72 -3.46 -1.50 7.62
CA ASP A 72 -3.96 -0.31 6.94
C ASP A 72 -3.99 -0.55 5.43
N PHE A 73 -5.19 -0.52 4.84
CA PHE A 73 -5.33 -0.64 3.39
C PHE A 73 -4.80 0.62 2.68
N GLY A 74 -4.79 1.77 3.36
CA GLY A 74 -4.53 3.08 2.80
C GLY A 74 -5.80 3.82 2.39
N GLY A 75 -5.61 5.02 1.84
CA GLY A 75 -6.70 5.95 1.56
C GLY A 75 -7.28 5.87 0.15
N THR A 76 -8.32 6.68 -0.05
CA THR A 76 -8.89 6.96 -1.37
C THR A 76 -7.97 7.90 -2.16
N LEU A 77 -8.10 7.87 -3.48
CA LEU A 77 -7.36 8.77 -4.35
C LEU A 77 -8.17 9.07 -5.60
N ILE A 78 -8.18 10.34 -5.97
CA ILE A 78 -8.79 10.86 -7.19
C ILE A 78 -7.69 11.62 -7.93
N GLY A 79 -7.46 11.30 -9.20
CA GLY A 79 -6.46 11.99 -10.02
C GLY A 79 -5.01 11.73 -9.62
N GLU A 80 -4.55 10.48 -9.68
CA GLU A 80 -3.13 10.16 -9.54
C GLU A 80 -2.34 10.62 -10.78
N GLU A 81 -1.40 11.55 -10.59
CA GLU A 81 -0.58 12.16 -11.66
C GLU A 81 0.93 11.92 -11.53
N VAL A 82 1.44 11.46 -10.38
CA VAL A 82 2.88 11.35 -10.13
C VAL A 82 3.43 10.00 -10.58
N VAL A 83 2.86 8.90 -10.09
CA VAL A 83 3.22 7.54 -10.47
C VAL A 83 2.85 7.31 -11.94
N SER A 84 1.80 7.93 -12.46
CA SER A 84 1.47 7.88 -13.89
C SER A 84 2.54 8.52 -14.78
N CYS A 85 3.37 9.45 -14.28
CA CYS A 85 4.53 9.96 -15.01
C CYS A 85 5.61 8.87 -15.26
N THR A 86 5.61 7.76 -14.51
CA THR A 86 6.47 6.60 -14.78
C THR A 86 5.82 5.64 -15.80
N GLY A 87 4.68 5.99 -16.37
CA GLY A 87 3.93 5.11 -17.28
C GLY A 87 3.11 4.04 -16.56
N ALA A 88 3.06 4.07 -15.22
CA ALA A 88 2.05 3.32 -14.48
C ALA A 88 0.65 3.81 -14.87
N ARG A 89 -0.33 2.92 -14.81
CA ARG A 89 -1.71 3.29 -15.13
C ARG A 89 -2.19 4.32 -14.09
N SER A 90 -2.70 5.47 -14.53
CA SER A 90 -3.41 6.39 -13.63
C SER A 90 -4.63 5.67 -13.06
N THR A 91 -4.77 5.73 -11.74
CA THR A 91 -5.81 5.01 -11.00
C THR A 91 -6.58 5.95 -10.11
N GLU A 92 -7.88 5.66 -9.98
CA GLU A 92 -8.72 6.18 -8.92
C GLU A 92 -9.10 5.03 -8.01
N LEU A 93 -9.17 5.31 -6.71
CA LEU A 93 -9.64 4.35 -5.74
C LEU A 93 -10.62 5.04 -4.79
N THR A 94 -11.87 4.59 -4.84
CA THR A 94 -12.94 5.11 -3.99
C THR A 94 -13.08 4.27 -2.73
N GLY A 95 -13.67 4.85 -1.68
CA GLY A 95 -13.89 4.15 -0.42
C GLY A 95 -14.73 2.88 -0.60
N LYS A 96 -15.73 2.92 -1.49
CA LYS A 96 -16.53 1.73 -1.82
C LYS A 96 -15.68 0.57 -2.34
N ILE A 97 -14.72 0.84 -3.23
CA ILE A 97 -13.86 -0.23 -3.78
C ILE A 97 -12.97 -0.81 -2.68
N ILE A 98 -12.45 0.03 -1.78
CA ILE A 98 -11.64 -0.41 -0.63
C ILE A 98 -12.47 -1.33 0.28
N VAL A 99 -13.66 -0.89 0.68
CA VAL A 99 -14.56 -1.65 1.55
C VAL A 99 -14.91 -3.00 0.91
N ASP A 100 -15.39 -2.97 -0.35
CA ASP A 100 -15.75 -4.18 -1.08
C ASP A 100 -14.54 -5.15 -1.20
N ALA A 101 -13.32 -4.63 -1.41
CA ALA A 101 -12.12 -5.46 -1.52
C ALA A 101 -11.70 -6.10 -0.19
N ILE A 102 -11.86 -5.41 0.94
CA ILE A 102 -11.52 -5.98 2.25
C ILE A 102 -12.56 -7.05 2.65
N HIS A 103 -13.85 -6.79 2.44
CA HIS A 103 -14.90 -7.79 2.69
C HIS A 103 -14.72 -9.05 1.83
N GLN A 104 -14.25 -8.92 0.58
CA GLN A 104 -13.98 -10.08 -0.30
C GLN A 104 -12.98 -11.08 0.29
N ILE A 105 -12.07 -10.64 1.16
CA ILE A 105 -11.11 -11.53 1.85
C ILE A 105 -11.56 -11.90 3.27
N GLY A 106 -12.77 -11.53 3.67
CA GLY A 106 -13.39 -11.93 4.94
C GLY A 106 -12.94 -11.12 6.16
N TYR A 107 -12.39 -9.92 5.95
CA TYR A 107 -11.99 -9.01 7.03
C TYR A 107 -13.08 -7.95 7.23
N ASP A 108 -13.22 -7.48 8.47
CA ASP A 108 -14.04 -6.31 8.80
C ASP A 108 -13.29 -5.02 8.42
N VAL A 109 -14.06 -3.98 8.07
CA VAL A 109 -13.51 -2.68 7.68
C VAL A 109 -13.85 -1.65 8.74
N GLU A 110 -12.85 -0.86 9.11
CA GLU A 110 -13.03 0.24 10.04
C GLU A 110 -12.56 1.55 9.39
N GLU A 111 -13.46 2.53 9.34
CA GLU A 111 -13.09 3.90 9.03
C GLU A 111 -12.35 4.50 10.23
N ARG A 112 -11.23 5.18 9.97
CA ARG A 112 -10.38 5.79 11.00
C ARG A 112 -10.10 7.25 10.72
N ASP A 113 -9.81 8.00 11.77
CA ASP A 113 -9.23 9.34 11.65
C ASP A 113 -7.71 9.29 11.38
N ASN A 114 -7.08 10.48 11.33
CA ASN A 114 -5.62 10.60 11.12
C ASN A 114 -4.78 10.04 12.27
N PHE A 115 -5.38 9.79 13.44
CA PHE A 115 -4.75 9.26 14.64
C PHE A 115 -5.08 7.79 14.87
N TYR A 116 -5.66 7.11 13.87
CA TYR A 116 -6.09 5.71 13.95
C TYR A 116 -7.19 5.45 14.99
N ASN A 117 -7.96 6.48 15.37
CA ASN A 117 -9.15 6.26 16.17
C ASN A 117 -10.29 5.76 15.26
N PRO A 118 -11.01 4.70 15.68
CA PRO A 118 -12.26 4.28 15.05
C PRO A 118 -13.27 5.42 14.89
N ILE A 119 -13.82 5.56 13.68
CA ILE A 119 -14.96 6.42 13.38
C ILE A 119 -16.22 5.56 13.22
N SER A 120 -16.15 4.54 12.36
CA SER A 120 -17.29 3.67 12.05
C SER A 120 -16.84 2.30 11.53
N LEU A 121 -17.67 1.28 11.76
CA LEU A 121 -17.54 -0.05 11.11
C LEU A 121 -18.30 -0.03 9.78
N LEU A 122 -17.67 -0.52 8.72
CA LEU A 122 -18.15 -0.45 7.33
C LEU A 122 -18.41 -1.83 6.70
#